data_AF-A0A4U8Z4S4-F1
#
_entry.id   AF-A0A4U8Z4S4-F1
#
_cell.length_a   1.000
_cell.length_b   1.000
_cell.length_c   1.000
_cell.angle_alpha   90.00
_cell.angle_beta   90.00
_cell.angle_gamma   90.00
#
_symmetry.space_group_name_H-M   'P 1'
#
loop_
_entity.id
_entity.type
_entity.pdbx_description
1 polymer ?
#
loop_
_entity_poly.entity_id
_entity_poly.type
_entity_poly.pdbx_seq_one_letter_code
_entity_poly.pdbx_strand_id
1 'polypeptide(L)'
;MRLEPHRLVLLDETGTTTKMTRLRGRCLKGQRLRSKAPFGHWKTQTFVAGLRCHGLTAPFVIDAPMNRRIFETYVETQLAPTLEKGDVVIMDMYGRPRWRKRNLQAWRGA
;
A
#
# COMPACT_ATOMS: atom_id res chain seq x y z
N MET A 1 14.99 20.11 -2.69
CA MET A 1 14.06 19.05 -3.12
C MET A 1 14.28 18.57 -4.56
N ARG A 2 14.42 19.45 -5.57
CA ARG A 2 14.63 19.04 -6.98
C ARG A 2 15.93 18.22 -7.25
N LEU A 3 16.87 18.17 -6.30
CA LEU A 3 18.19 17.58 -6.45
C LEU A 3 18.42 16.29 -5.63
N GLU A 4 17.46 15.87 -4.78
CA GLU A 4 17.64 14.72 -3.88
C GLU A 4 16.41 13.78 -3.87
N PRO A 5 16.04 13.18 -5.02
CA PRO A 5 14.85 12.33 -5.14
C PRO A 5 14.93 11.05 -4.29
N HIS A 6 16.14 10.63 -3.89
CA HIS A 6 16.36 9.47 -3.02
C HIS A 6 15.79 9.64 -1.61
N ARG A 7 15.59 10.89 -1.17
CA ARG A 7 14.97 11.22 0.13
C ARG A 7 13.45 11.19 0.10
N LEU A 8 12.83 11.04 -1.07
CA LEU A 8 11.37 11.03 -1.17
C LEU A 8 10.84 9.63 -0.94
N VAL A 9 9.80 9.54 -0.11
CA VAL A 9 8.99 8.34 0.10
C VAL A 9 7.56 8.69 -0.23
N LEU A 10 7.06 8.16 -1.34
CA LEU A 10 5.67 8.36 -1.76
C LEU A 10 4.83 7.20 -1.20
N LEU A 11 3.93 7.49 -0.27
CA LEU A 11 2.99 6.51 0.26
C LEU A 11 1.70 6.52 -0.54
N ASP A 12 1.24 5.33 -0.89
CA ASP A 12 -0.06 5.11 -1.52
C ASP A 12 -0.74 3.87 -0.96
N GLU A 13 -2.08 3.89 -1.01
CA GLU A 13 -2.96 2.80 -0.63
C GLU A 13 -3.73 2.31 -1.84
N THR A 14 -3.75 1.00 -2.06
CA THR A 14 -4.60 0.36 -3.06
C THR A 14 -5.40 -0.78 -2.47
N GLY A 15 -6.70 -0.81 -2.78
CA GLY A 15 -7.56 -1.96 -2.54
C GLY A 15 -7.44 -2.96 -3.69
N THR A 16 -7.19 -4.23 -3.39
CA THR A 16 -7.25 -5.33 -4.36
C THR A 16 -8.37 -6.30 -4.00
N THR A 17 -9.09 -6.78 -5.00
CA THR A 17 -10.15 -7.77 -4.79
C THR A 17 -9.71 -9.12 -5.33
N THR A 18 -10.12 -10.20 -4.67
CA THR A 18 -9.88 -11.56 -5.16
C THR A 18 -10.73 -11.93 -6.38
N LYS A 19 -11.48 -10.97 -6.94
CA LYS A 19 -12.27 -11.11 -8.17
C LYS A 19 -11.36 -11.07 -9.41
N MET A 20 -10.39 -11.97 -9.46
CA MET A 20 -9.43 -12.11 -10.55
C MET A 20 -9.91 -13.12 -11.61
N THR A 21 -11.21 -13.13 -11.90
CA THR A 21 -11.78 -13.98 -12.95
C THR A 21 -11.64 -13.28 -14.29
N ARG A 22 -11.00 -13.93 -15.27
CA ARG A 22 -10.86 -13.38 -16.62
C ARG A 22 -12.24 -13.21 -17.24
N LEU A 23 -12.54 -12.01 -17.73
CA LEU A 23 -13.80 -11.73 -18.43
C LEU A 23 -13.87 -12.37 -19.82
N ARG A 24 -12.71 -12.67 -20.41
CA ARG A 24 -12.58 -13.22 -21.77
C ARG A 24 -11.43 -14.21 -21.83
N GLY A 25 -11.56 -15.21 -22.70
CA GLY A 25 -10.48 -16.14 -23.03
C GLY A 25 -10.55 -16.57 -24.49
N ARG A 26 -9.56 -17.35 -24.93
CA ARG A 26 -9.44 -17.81 -26.32
C ARG A 26 -9.39 -19.33 -26.36
N CYS A 27 -10.03 -19.91 -27.37
CA CYS A 27 -9.98 -21.33 -27.68
C CYS A 27 -10.00 -21.50 -29.21
N LEU A 28 -9.67 -22.69 -29.69
CA LEU A 28 -9.76 -23.01 -31.11
C LEU A 28 -11.21 -22.92 -31.59
N LYS A 29 -11.40 -22.55 -32.86
CA LYS A 29 -12.73 -22.46 -33.48
C LYS A 29 -13.45 -23.80 -33.36
N GLY A 30 -14.71 -23.78 -32.92
CA GLY A 30 -15.53 -24.96 -32.70
C GLY A 30 -15.34 -25.66 -31.34
N GLN A 31 -14.43 -25.19 -30.49
CA GLN A 31 -14.21 -25.74 -29.15
C GLN A 31 -14.86 -24.88 -28.06
N ARG A 32 -15.32 -25.51 -26.98
CA ARG A 32 -15.81 -24.78 -25.81
C ARG A 32 -14.65 -24.43 -24.89
N LEU A 33 -14.45 -23.14 -24.61
CA LEU A 33 -13.50 -22.72 -23.58
C LEU A 33 -14.03 -23.10 -22.19
N ARG A 34 -13.31 -23.98 -21.49
CA ARG A 34 -13.54 -24.28 -20.08
C ARG A 34 -12.55 -23.50 -19.23
N SER A 35 -13.04 -22.83 -18.19
CA SER A 35 -12.21 -22.10 -17.24
C SER A 35 -12.79 -22.24 -15.84
N LYS A 36 -11.93 -22.13 -14.83
CA LYS A 36 -12.33 -22.11 -13.41
C LYS A 36 -12.46 -20.66 -12.98
N ALA A 37 -13.58 -20.32 -12.36
CA ALA A 37 -13.71 -19.08 -11.61
C ALA A 37 -13.61 -19.44 -10.12
N PRO A 38 -12.84 -18.69 -9.31
CA PRO A 38 -12.94 -18.80 -7.86
C PRO A 38 -14.41 -18.60 -7.44
N PHE A 39 -14.94 -19.51 -6.62
CA PHE A 39 -16.31 -19.50 -6.12
C PHE A 39 -16.27 -19.37 -4.58
N GLY A 40 -17.00 -18.42 -4.00
CA GLY A 40 -17.01 -18.16 -2.55
C GLY A 40 -17.14 -16.69 -2.19
N HIS A 41 -16.92 -16.35 -0.91
CA HIS A 41 -16.91 -14.97 -0.43
C HIS A 41 -15.69 -14.22 -0.99
N TRP A 42 -15.95 -13.11 -1.67
CA TRP A 42 -14.92 -12.21 -2.19
C TRP A 42 -14.22 -11.49 -1.04
N LYS A 43 -12.90 -11.41 -1.10
CA LYS A 43 -12.09 -10.66 -0.14
C LYS A 43 -11.56 -9.42 -0.82
N THR A 44 -11.63 -8.30 -0.12
CA THR A 44 -10.95 -7.06 -0.51
C THR A 44 -9.81 -6.87 0.47
N GLN A 45 -8.59 -6.88 -0.04
CA GLN A 45 -7.39 -6.63 0.74
C GLN A 45 -6.89 -5.22 0.45
N THR A 46 -6.48 -4.53 1.50
CA THR A 46 -5.82 -3.23 1.41
C THR A 46 -4.32 -3.47 1.39
N PHE A 47 -3.64 -2.87 0.43
CA PHE A 47 -2.19 -2.84 0.33
C PHE A 47 -1.70 -1.39 0.46
N VAL A 48 -0.72 -1.18 1.32
CA VAL A 48 -0.02 0.11 1.44
C VAL A 48 1.48 -0.15 1.37
N ALA A 49 2.19 0.73 0.67
CA ALA A 49 3.64 0.70 0.60
C ALA A 49 4.20 2.10 0.33
N GLY A 50 5.48 2.30 0.64
CA GLY A 50 6.24 3.44 0.19
C GLY A 50 6.97 3.16 -1.11
N LEU A 51 6.95 4.11 -2.03
CA LEU A 51 7.74 4.11 -3.24
C LEU A 51 8.91 5.10 -3.08
N ARG A 52 10.12 4.58 -3.23
CA ARG A 52 11.38 5.34 -3.33
C ARG A 52 11.93 5.23 -4.74
N CYS A 53 12.93 6.05 -5.08
CA CYS A 53 13.57 6.01 -6.40
C CYS A 53 14.26 4.66 -6.73
N HIS A 54 14.54 3.84 -5.72
CA HIS A 54 15.21 2.55 -5.85
C HIS A 54 14.30 1.34 -5.59
N GLY A 55 13.01 1.55 -5.33
CA GLY A 55 12.06 0.45 -5.15
C GLY A 55 10.94 0.71 -4.16
N LEU A 56 10.15 -0.33 -3.91
CA LEU A 56 9.12 -0.35 -2.88
C LEU A 56 9.72 -0.66 -1.51
N THR A 57 9.20 0.00 -0.48
CA THR A 57 9.56 -0.17 0.92
C THR A 57 8.30 -0.26 1.78
N ALA A 58 8.44 -0.79 3.00
CA ALA A 58 7.37 -0.89 3.98
C ALA A 58 6.06 -1.48 3.41
N PRO A 59 6.06 -2.66 2.77
CA PRO A 59 4.82 -3.25 2.28
C PRO A 59 3.94 -3.75 3.43
N PHE A 60 2.63 -3.50 3.36
CA PHE A 60 1.67 -4.01 4.35
C PHE A 60 0.35 -4.38 3.69
N VAL A 61 -0.14 -5.60 3.96
CA VAL A 61 -1.38 -6.16 3.41
C VAL A 61 -2.33 -6.47 4.56
N ILE A 62 -3.56 -5.95 4.49
CA ILE A 62 -4.60 -6.19 5.50
C ILE A 62 -5.90 -6.66 4.82
N ASP A 63 -6.58 -7.65 5.41
CA ASP A 63 -7.93 -8.10 4.98
C ASP A 63 -9.04 -7.22 5.61
N ALA A 64 -8.86 -5.90 5.53
CA ALA A 64 -9.80 -4.90 6.03
C ALA A 64 -9.54 -3.53 5.36
N PRO A 65 -10.55 -2.65 5.25
CA PRO A 65 -10.33 -1.26 4.85
C PRO A 65 -9.35 -0.55 5.79
N MET A 66 -8.53 0.35 5.24
CA MET A 66 -7.64 1.18 6.05
C MET A 66 -8.43 1.98 7.09
N ASN A 67 -7.90 2.01 8.31
CA ASN A 67 -8.40 2.88 9.36
C ASN A 67 -7.23 3.47 10.15
N ARG A 68 -7.53 4.42 11.03
CA ARG A 68 -6.52 5.10 11.84
C ARG A 68 -5.59 4.15 12.59
N ARG A 69 -6.13 3.12 13.26
CA ARG A 69 -5.35 2.21 14.11
C ARG A 69 -4.42 1.35 13.26
N ILE A 70 -4.93 0.82 12.15
CA ILE A 70 -4.13 0.06 11.18
C ILE A 70 -3.02 0.94 10.61
N PHE A 71 -3.32 2.20 10.30
CA PHE A 71 -2.31 3.16 9.82
C PHE A 71 -1.25 3.49 10.87
N GLU A 72 -1.63 3.71 12.13
CA GLU A 72 -0.67 3.92 13.23
C GLU A 72 0.25 2.70 13.39
N THR A 73 -0.30 1.48 13.36
CA THR A 73 0.48 0.24 13.36
C THR A 73 1.39 0.14 12.13
N TYR A 74 0.90 0.51 10.94
CA TYR A 74 1.71 0.54 9.72
C TYR A 74 2.90 1.47 9.85
N VAL A 75 2.67 2.69 10.37
CA VAL A 75 3.73 3.68 10.57
C VAL A 75 4.79 3.16 11.54
N GLU A 76 4.36 2.61 12.68
CA GLU A 76 5.27 2.14 13.74
C GLU A 76 6.05 0.89 13.32
N THR A 77 5.38 -0.07 12.68
CA THR A 77 5.96 -1.40 12.43
C THR A 77 6.61 -1.56 11.07
N GLN A 78 6.13 -0.84 10.05
CA GLN A 78 6.61 -0.99 8.66
C GLN A 78 7.34 0.25 8.18
N LEU A 79 6.75 1.44 8.31
CA LEU A 79 7.31 2.65 7.72
C LEU A 79 8.53 3.17 8.48
N ALA A 80 8.38 3.45 9.79
CA ALA A 80 9.41 4.08 10.60
C ALA A 80 10.77 3.34 10.59
N PRO A 81 10.82 2.00 10.62
CA PRO A 81 12.08 1.26 10.48
C PRO A 81 12.81 1.46 9.15
N THR A 82 12.12 1.97 8.13
CA THR A 82 12.66 2.17 6.78
C THR A 82 13.02 3.63 6.50
N LEU A 83 12.81 4.55 7.46
CA LEU A 83 13.09 5.97 7.31
C LEU A 83 14.44 6.34 7.94
N GLU A 84 15.17 7.20 7.25
CA GLU A 84 16.38 7.82 7.74
C GLU A 84 16.19 9.32 7.98
N LYS A 85 17.09 9.92 8.76
CA LYS A 85 17.07 11.35 9.04
C LYS A 85 17.23 12.14 7.73
N GLY A 86 16.21 12.93 7.39
CA GLY A 86 16.19 13.75 6.19
C GLY A 86 15.27 13.21 5.10
N ASP A 87 14.73 12.01 5.26
CA ASP A 87 13.65 11.51 4.42
C ASP A 87 12.40 12.40 4.53
N VAL A 88 11.70 12.51 3.41
CA VAL A 88 10.48 13.26 3.24
C VAL A 88 9.40 12.31 2.76
N VAL A 89 8.46 12.04 3.65
CA VAL A 89 7.28 11.24 3.35
C VAL A 89 6.21 12.14 2.77
N ILE A 90 5.72 11.78 1.58
CA ILE A 90 4.59 12.40 0.90
C ILE A 90 3.49 11.34 0.82
N MET A 91 2.29 11.70 1.21
CA MET A 91 1.18 10.77 1.28
C MET A 91 -0.11 11.45 0.83
N ASP A 92 -0.82 10.83 -0.11
CA ASP A 92 -2.21 11.12 -0.43
C ASP A 92 -3.06 10.04 0.24
N MET A 93 -3.78 10.41 1.30
CA MET A 93 -4.81 9.56 1.88
C MET A 93 -6.07 10.40 2.08
N TYR A 94 -7.04 10.19 1.20
CA TYR A 94 -8.34 10.85 1.25
C TYR A 94 -9.18 10.27 2.41
N GLY A 95 -9.07 10.87 3.59
CA GLY A 95 -9.98 10.60 4.72
C GLY A 95 -9.31 10.24 6.05
N ARG A 96 -8.87 11.26 6.80
CA ARG A 96 -8.67 11.35 8.27
C ARG A 96 -7.92 10.19 8.97
N PRO A 97 -6.78 10.49 9.61
CA PRO A 97 -6.82 11.33 10.81
C PRO A 97 -6.02 12.62 10.66
N ARG A 98 -6.49 13.67 11.35
CA ARG A 98 -5.76 14.92 11.56
C ARG A 98 -4.51 14.62 12.40
N TRP A 99 -3.41 14.28 11.75
CA TRP A 99 -2.09 14.16 12.35
C TRP A 99 -1.69 15.51 12.97
N ARG A 100 -1.68 15.59 14.31
CA ARG A 100 -0.97 16.67 15.00
C ARG A 100 0.52 16.34 14.94
N LYS A 101 1.35 17.29 14.52
CA LYS A 101 2.83 17.24 14.46
C LYS A 101 3.53 16.99 15.82
N ARG A 102 2.93 16.28 16.79
CA ARG A 102 3.49 16.16 18.14
C ARG A 102 4.59 15.12 18.26
N ASN A 103 4.72 14.18 17.32
CA ASN A 103 5.62 13.02 17.53
C ASN A 103 6.81 12.91 16.56
N LEU A 104 6.94 13.73 15.52
CA LEU A 104 8.13 13.67 14.64
C LEU A 104 9.43 14.15 15.32
N GLN A 105 9.34 14.94 16.39
CA GLN A 105 10.52 15.35 17.18
C GLN A 105 10.97 14.28 18.19
N ALA A 106 10.10 13.34 18.59
CA ALA A 106 10.43 12.28 19.54
C ALA A 106 11.32 11.17 18.94
N TRP A 107 11.47 11.13 17.61
CA TRP A 107 12.29 10.14 16.89
C TRP A 107 13.65 10.70 16.44
N ARG A 108 14.06 11.86 16.96
CA ARG A 108 15.40 12.45 16.76
C ARG A 108 16.43 12.03 17.81
N GLY A 109 16.21 10.90 18.49
CA GLY A 109 17.07 10.46 19.58
C GLY A 109 17.07 8.95 19.76
N ALA A 110 17.85 8.28 18.92
CA ALA A 110 18.68 7.11 19.22
C ALA A 110 19.70 6.98 18.08
#